data_AF-A0A8C9P0H6-F1
#
_entry.id   AF-A0A8C9P0H6-F1
#
_cell.length_a   1.000
_cell.length_b   1.000
_cell.length_c   1.000
_cell.angle_alpha   90.00
_cell.angle_beta   90.00
_cell.angle_gamma   90.00
#
_symmetry.space_group_name_H-M   'P 1'
#
loop_
_entity.id
_entity.type
_entity.pdbx_description
1 polymer ?
#
loop_
_entity_poly.entity_id
_entity_poly.type
_entity_poly.pdbx_seq_one_letter_code
_entity_poly.pdbx_strand_id
1 'polypeptide(L)'
;MELLEPQPSPAAGKEEQELLERAFFSWAEFSRFFDKWCQQRLVVFSVKSSTHVARSPWASAPPLYRLIHVLKYSYVLLVCKDMRAANQPAAWPPQPSCPAFITLKLSPLRDRLVVSECQLTHSHPACTRE
;
A
#
# COMPACT_ATOMS: atom_id res chain seq x y z
N MET A 1 5.27 31.13 19.71
CA MET A 1 4.19 30.12 19.73
C MET A 1 4.69 28.96 18.90
N GLU A 2 5.15 27.91 19.58
CA GLU A 2 5.79 26.78 18.92
C GLU A 2 4.69 25.93 18.28
N LEU A 3 4.79 25.78 16.96
CA LEU A 3 3.87 25.00 16.14
C LEU A 3 4.07 23.53 16.53
N LEU A 4 3.19 22.98 17.37
CA LEU A 4 3.18 21.56 17.69
C LEU A 4 2.92 20.78 16.39
N GLU A 5 3.99 20.31 15.75
CA GLU A 5 3.89 19.32 14.69
C GLU A 5 3.15 18.09 15.23
N PRO A 6 2.12 17.59 14.55
CA PRO A 6 1.42 16.38 14.97
C PRO A 6 2.40 15.21 14.89
N GLN A 7 2.98 14.86 16.03
CA GLN A 7 3.82 13.68 16.20
C GLN A 7 3.04 12.47 15.68
N PRO A 8 3.60 11.69 14.72
CA PRO A 8 2.96 10.46 14.30
C PRO A 8 2.83 9.56 15.54
N SER A 9 1.61 9.10 15.80
CA SER A 9 1.31 8.18 16.90
C SER A 9 2.37 7.06 16.94
N PRO A 10 3.00 6.74 18.08
CA PRO A 10 4.08 5.74 18.13
C PRO A 10 3.64 4.36 17.63
N ALA A 11 2.33 4.08 17.63
CA ALA A 11 1.74 2.88 17.04
C ALA A 11 1.80 2.84 15.50
N ALA A 12 1.64 3.98 14.83
CA ALA A 12 1.69 4.06 13.36
C ALA A 12 3.11 3.85 12.84
N GLY A 13 4.12 4.49 13.47
CA GLY A 13 5.52 4.33 13.07
C GLY A 13 6.04 2.91 13.25
N LYS A 14 5.63 2.21 14.31
CA LYS A 14 5.98 0.79 14.50
C LYS A 14 5.39 -0.09 13.40
N GLU A 15 4.14 0.15 13.03
CA GLU A 15 3.46 -0.63 12.01
C GLU A 15 4.02 -0.38 10.60
N GLU A 16 4.34 0.87 10.29
CA GLU A 16 5.06 1.24 9.07
C GLU A 16 6.39 0.49 8.99
N GLN A 17 7.16 0.46 10.07
CA GLN A 17 8.42 -0.29 10.15
C GLN A 17 8.21 -1.80 9.91
N GLU A 18 7.21 -2.41 10.55
CA GLU A 18 6.91 -3.85 10.35
C GLU A 18 6.49 -4.17 8.91
N LEU A 19 5.82 -3.25 8.21
CA LEU A 19 5.50 -3.40 6.79
C LEU A 19 6.76 -3.27 5.91
N LEU A 20 7.62 -2.29 6.19
CA LEU A 20 8.87 -2.06 5.46
C LEU A 20 9.84 -3.25 5.55
N GLU A 21 9.85 -3.95 6.68
CA GLU A 21 10.71 -5.13 6.90
C GLU A 21 10.18 -6.41 6.25
N ARG A 22 8.94 -6.39 5.75
CA ARG A 22 8.32 -7.56 5.13
C ARG A 22 8.74 -7.75 3.69
N ALA A 23 8.88 -9.03 3.36
CA ALA A 23 9.10 -9.52 2.02
C ALA A 23 8.05 -10.58 1.67
N PHE A 24 7.62 -10.57 0.40
CA PHE A 24 6.64 -11.51 -0.13
C PHE A 24 7.21 -12.17 -1.39
N PHE A 25 7.24 -13.48 -1.43
CA PHE A 25 7.79 -14.24 -2.54
C PHE A 25 6.79 -14.40 -3.70
N SER A 26 5.54 -14.00 -3.50
CA SER A 26 4.53 -13.97 -4.55
C SER A 26 3.48 -12.88 -4.33
N TRP A 27 2.81 -12.49 -5.41
CA TRP A 27 1.65 -11.60 -5.33
C TRP A 27 0.52 -12.19 -4.49
N ALA A 28 0.31 -13.51 -4.57
CA ALA A 28 -0.72 -14.21 -3.82
C ALA A 28 -0.46 -14.14 -2.30
N GLU A 29 0.80 -14.30 -1.90
CA GLU A 29 1.23 -14.16 -0.51
C GLU A 29 0.99 -12.73 0.00
N PHE A 30 1.43 -11.72 -0.76
CA PHE A 30 1.16 -10.32 -0.43
C PHE A 30 -0.36 -10.07 -0.32
N SER A 31 -1.15 -10.47 -1.32
CA SER A 31 -2.60 -10.22 -1.34
C SER A 31 -3.28 -10.82 -0.11
N ARG A 32 -2.97 -12.08 0.22
CA ARG A 32 -3.55 -12.75 1.39
C ARG A 32 -3.15 -12.07 2.70
N PHE A 33 -1.91 -11.61 2.81
CA PHE A 33 -1.46 -10.84 3.96
C PHE A 33 -2.21 -9.50 4.04
N PHE A 34 -2.26 -8.79 2.92
CA PHE A 34 -2.81 -7.44 2.81
C PHE A 34 -4.32 -7.40 3.09
N ASP A 35 -5.06 -8.39 2.60
CA ASP A 35 -6.50 -8.53 2.87
C ASP A 35 -6.76 -8.68 4.37
N LYS A 36 -6.01 -9.55 5.06
CA LYS A 36 -6.11 -9.74 6.52
C LYS A 36 -5.69 -8.48 7.28
N TRP A 37 -4.61 -7.85 6.85
CA TRP A 37 -4.07 -6.65 7.46
C TRP A 37 -5.09 -5.49 7.37
N CYS A 38 -5.73 -5.30 6.21
CA CYS A 38 -6.81 -4.34 6.00
C CYS A 38 -8.04 -4.64 6.86
N GLN A 39 -8.45 -5.92 6.93
CA GLN A 39 -9.60 -6.35 7.74
C GLN A 39 -9.40 -6.06 9.23
N GLN A 40 -8.22 -6.37 9.78
CA GLN A 40 -7.91 -6.13 11.19
C GLN A 40 -7.95 -4.64 11.57
N ARG A 41 -7.58 -3.77 10.62
CA ARG A 41 -7.50 -2.31 10.83
C ARG A 41 -8.76 -1.58 10.39
N LEU A 42 -9.72 -2.29 9.81
CA LEU A 42 -10.93 -1.70 9.23
C LEU A 42 -10.57 -0.56 8.26
N VAL A 43 -9.59 -0.80 7.39
CA VAL A 43 -9.16 0.14 6.35
C VAL A 43 -9.36 -0.47 4.98
N VAL A 44 -9.57 0.38 3.98
CA VAL A 44 -9.70 -0.03 2.59
C VAL A 44 -8.64 0.67 1.78
N PHE A 45 -7.89 -0.09 1.01
CA PHE A 45 -6.91 0.43 0.05
C PHE A 45 -7.29 0.01 -1.35
N SER A 46 -6.94 0.85 -2.32
CA SER A 46 -7.14 0.58 -3.75
C SER A 46 -5.84 0.79 -4.52
N VAL A 47 -5.67 0.05 -5.61
CA VAL A 47 -4.53 0.24 -6.52
C VAL A 47 -4.73 1.55 -7.28
N LYS A 48 -3.89 2.55 -6.99
CA LYS A 48 -3.82 3.81 -7.74
C LYS A 48 -3.00 3.67 -9.01
N SER A 49 -1.90 2.93 -8.95
CA SER A 49 -1.02 2.68 -10.10
C SER A 49 -0.33 1.33 -9.94
N SER A 50 -0.04 0.67 -11.07
CA SER A 50 0.72 -0.58 -11.06
C SER A 50 1.49 -0.79 -12.37
N THR A 51 2.62 -1.46 -12.27
CA THR A 51 3.44 -1.88 -13.42
C THR A 51 3.65 -3.37 -13.34
N HIS A 52 3.35 -4.09 -14.43
CA HIS A 52 3.57 -5.52 -14.51
C HIS A 52 5.05 -5.87 -14.67
N VAL A 53 5.49 -6.98 -14.07
CA VAL A 53 6.88 -7.47 -14.22
C VAL A 53 7.24 -7.68 -15.69
N ALA A 54 6.30 -8.20 -16.50
CA ALA A 54 6.47 -8.43 -17.92
C ALA A 54 6.76 -7.15 -18.74
N ARG A 55 6.42 -5.96 -18.21
CA ARG A 55 6.70 -4.67 -18.86
C ARG A 55 7.99 -4.01 -18.38
N SER A 56 8.67 -4.63 -17.42
CA SER A 56 9.95 -4.11 -16.92
C SER A 56 11.09 -4.41 -17.91
N PRO A 57 12.14 -3.58 -17.95
CA PRO A 57 13.32 -3.82 -18.81
C PRO A 57 14.03 -5.15 -18.53
N TRP A 58 13.80 -5.73 -17.35
CA TRP A 58 14.45 -6.96 -16.89
C TRP A 58 13.58 -8.20 -17.06
N ALA A 59 12.38 -8.08 -17.65
CA ALA A 59 11.43 -9.19 -17.81
C ALA A 59 12.06 -10.46 -18.39
N SER A 60 13.01 -10.31 -19.32
CA SER A 60 13.70 -11.43 -19.99
C SER A 60 14.94 -11.92 -19.24
N ALA A 61 15.38 -11.26 -18.17
CA ALA A 61 16.58 -11.65 -17.44
C ALA A 61 16.29 -12.86 -16.53
N PRO A 62 17.17 -13.87 -16.49
CA PRO A 62 17.12 -14.90 -15.45
C PRO A 62 17.42 -14.30 -14.06
N PRO A 63 16.78 -14.77 -12.97
CA PRO A 63 15.69 -15.76 -12.90
C PRO A 63 14.29 -15.15 -13.11
N LEU A 64 14.21 -13.83 -13.32
CA LEU A 64 12.99 -13.04 -13.28
C LEU A 64 11.91 -13.49 -14.26
N TYR A 65 12.28 -13.94 -15.47
CA TYR A 65 11.30 -14.42 -16.46
C TYR A 65 10.45 -15.59 -15.94
N ARG A 66 11.01 -16.45 -15.07
CA ARG A 66 10.28 -17.56 -14.43
C ARG A 66 9.34 -17.08 -13.33
N LEU A 67 9.64 -15.93 -12.74
CA LEU A 67 8.90 -15.34 -11.61
C LEU A 67 7.82 -14.35 -12.05
N ILE A 68 7.70 -14.04 -13.35
CA ILE A 68 6.71 -13.07 -13.87
C ILE A 68 5.30 -13.40 -13.38
N HIS A 69 4.87 -14.67 -13.49
CA HIS A 69 3.54 -15.10 -13.06
C HIS A 69 3.40 -15.14 -11.53
N VAL A 70 4.50 -15.36 -10.81
CA VAL A 70 4.53 -15.47 -9.35
C VAL A 70 4.44 -14.08 -8.69
N LEU A 71 5.24 -13.13 -9.18
CA LEU A 71 5.33 -11.77 -8.62
C LEU A 71 4.29 -10.82 -9.22
N LYS A 72 3.85 -11.06 -10.47
CA LYS A 72 2.80 -10.32 -11.21
C LYS A 72 3.13 -8.85 -11.52
N TYR A 73 3.48 -8.06 -10.51
CA TYR A 73 3.78 -6.63 -10.59
C TYR A 73 5.22 -6.33 -10.17
N SER A 74 5.87 -5.37 -10.84
CA SER A 74 7.16 -4.82 -10.43
C SER A 74 7.00 -3.59 -9.53
N TYR A 75 5.85 -2.93 -9.61
CA TYR A 75 5.48 -1.75 -8.84
C TYR A 75 3.97 -1.76 -8.60
N VAL A 76 3.54 -1.45 -7.38
CA VAL A 76 2.13 -1.20 -7.06
C VAL A 76 2.06 -0.05 -6.06
N LEU A 77 1.25 0.96 -6.34
CA LEU A 77 0.89 2.01 -5.41
C LEU A 77 -0.53 1.79 -4.93
N LEU A 78 -0.66 1.58 -3.63
CA LEU A 78 -1.93 1.44 -2.93
C LEU A 78 -2.21 2.75 -2.20
N VAL A 79 -3.43 3.26 -2.31
CA VAL A 79 -3.89 4.44 -1.55
C VAL A 79 -5.13 4.10 -0.78
N CYS A 80 -5.27 4.68 0.41
CA CYS A 80 -6.46 4.49 1.22
C CYS A 80 -7.67 5.11 0.51
N LYS A 81 -8.78 4.38 0.51
CA LYS A 81 -10.06 4.83 0.00
C LYS A 81 -10.95 5.21 1.17
N ASP A 82 -11.16 6.51 1.35
CA ASP A 82 -12.15 7.00 2.30
C ASP A 82 -13.56 6.73 1.76
N MET A 83 -14.21 5.71 2.33
CA MET A 83 -15.56 5.30 1.92
C MET A 83 -16.64 6.31 2.36
N ARG A 84 -16.35 7.21 3.33
CA ARG A 84 -17.30 8.23 3.79
C ARG A 84 -17.36 9.40 2.81
N ALA A 85 -16.22 9.81 2.27
CA ALA A 85 -16.14 10.84 1.24
C ALA A 85 -16.89 10.44 -0.04
N ALA A 86 -16.93 9.14 -0.36
CA ALA A 86 -17.66 8.61 -1.52
C ALA A 86 -19.20 8.69 -1.39
N ASN A 87 -19.73 8.77 -0.16
CA ASN A 87 -21.16 8.89 0.12
C ASN A 87 -21.61 10.34 0.41
N GLN A 88 -20.70 11.33 0.32
CA GLN A 88 -21.10 12.73 0.51
C GLN A 88 -21.85 13.27 -0.72
N PRO A 89 -22.90 14.09 -0.51
CA PRO A 89 -23.56 14.80 -1.60
C PRO A 89 -22.57 15.68 -2.37
N ALA A 90 -22.69 15.75 -3.69
CA ALA A 90 -21.83 16.50 -4.61
C ALA A 90 -21.74 18.04 -4.36
N ALA A 91 -22.41 18.55 -3.31
CA ALA A 91 -22.47 19.95 -2.93
C ALA A 91 -21.27 20.43 -2.08
N TRP A 92 -20.41 19.51 -1.61
CA TRP A 92 -19.24 19.86 -0.78
C TRP A 92 -17.97 19.94 -1.63
N PRO A 93 -17.04 20.88 -1.33
CA PRO A 93 -15.77 20.94 -2.02
C PRO A 93 -15.02 19.61 -1.86
N PRO A 94 -14.25 19.16 -2.88
CA PRO A 94 -13.53 17.89 -2.83
C PRO A 94 -12.61 17.89 -1.60
N GLN A 95 -12.93 17.05 -0.62
CA GLN A 95 -12.05 16.87 0.53
C GLN A 95 -10.74 16.25 0.04
N PRO A 96 -9.58 16.66 0.58
CA PRO A 96 -8.31 16.06 0.23
C PRO A 96 -8.37 14.55 0.50
N SER A 97 -7.95 13.75 -0.49
CA SER A 97 -7.90 12.30 -0.35
C SER A 97 -7.02 11.90 0.84
N CYS A 98 -7.38 10.83 1.55
CA CYS A 98 -6.57 10.30 2.64
C CYS A 98 -5.10 10.17 2.23
N PRO A 99 -4.14 10.69 3.02
CA PRO A 99 -2.73 10.66 2.65
C PRO A 99 -2.10 9.27 2.80
N ALA A 100 -2.80 8.30 3.39
CA ALA A 100 -2.27 6.98 3.62
C ALA A 100 -2.02 6.20 2.31
N PHE A 101 -0.81 5.68 2.16
CA PHE A 101 -0.38 4.94 0.98
C PHE A 101 0.61 3.82 1.33
N ILE A 102 0.72 2.84 0.44
CA ILE A 102 1.71 1.76 0.52
C ILE A 102 2.25 1.53 -0.89
N THR A 103 3.58 1.56 -1.01
CA THR A 103 4.29 1.32 -2.27
C THR A 103 5.02 -0.02 -2.20
N LEU A 104 4.65 -0.92 -3.11
CA LEU A 104 5.38 -2.16 -3.35
C LEU A 104 6.33 -2.01 -4.53
N LYS A 105 7.51 -2.59 -4.38
CA LYS A 105 8.50 -2.73 -5.46
C LYS A 105 9.12 -4.13 -5.43
N LEU A 106 9.79 -4.50 -6.52
CA LEU A 106 10.71 -5.62 -6.49
C LEU A 106 11.87 -5.31 -5.54
N SER A 107 12.35 -6.35 -4.85
CA SER A 107 13.62 -6.30 -4.14
C SER A 107 14.77 -5.93 -5.10
N PRO A 108 15.90 -5.42 -4.61
CA PRO A 108 17.09 -5.20 -5.44
C PRO A 108 17.55 -6.46 -6.19
N LEU A 109 17.35 -7.65 -5.60
CA LEU A 109 17.62 -8.96 -6.19
C LEU A 109 16.51 -9.44 -7.13
N ARG A 110 15.37 -8.74 -7.14
CA ARG A 110 14.20 -8.94 -8.01
C ARG A 110 13.54 -10.31 -7.90
N ASP A 111 13.70 -10.93 -6.74
CA ASP A 111 13.21 -12.27 -6.41
C ASP A 111 11.98 -12.25 -5.50
N ARG A 112 11.61 -11.09 -4.95
CA ARG A 112 10.48 -10.89 -4.03
C ARG A 112 9.90 -9.48 -4.14
N LEU A 113 8.66 -9.31 -3.71
CA LEU A 113 8.02 -8.03 -3.49
C LEU A 113 8.36 -7.52 -2.08
N VAL A 114 8.69 -6.24 -1.95
CA VAL A 114 8.94 -5.57 -0.68
C VAL A 114 8.13 -4.30 -0.60
N VAL A 115 7.74 -3.90 0.60
CA VAL A 115 7.20 -2.56 0.84
C VAL A 115 8.38 -1.60 0.83
N SER A 116 8.45 -0.72 -0.16
CA SER A 116 9.56 0.24 -0.26
C SER A 116 9.31 1.52 0.52
N GLU A 117 8.04 1.88 0.68
CA GLU A 117 7.60 3.11 1.33
C GLU A 117 6.14 2.94 1.74
N CYS A 118 5.77 3.42 2.92
CA CYS A 118 4.38 3.48 3.35
C CYS A 118 4.17 4.65 4.31
N GLN A 119 2.98 5.21 4.26
CA GLN A 119 2.47 6.16 5.24
C GLN A 119 1.08 5.68 5.67
N LEU A 120 0.89 5.44 6.97
CA LEU A 120 -0.34 4.89 7.54
C LEU A 120 -1.11 5.90 8.38
N THR A 121 -0.69 7.17 8.37
CA THR A 121 -1.45 8.26 8.97
C THR A 121 -2.71 8.51 8.14
N HIS A 122 -3.86 8.16 8.69
CA HIS A 122 -5.16 8.44 8.10
C HIS A 122 -5.69 9.80 8.54
N SER A 123 -6.34 10.53 7.63
CA SER A 123 -7.06 11.76 7.96
C SER A 123 -8.50 11.52 8.45
N HIS A 124 -8.91 10.25 8.52
CA HIS A 124 -10.25 9.82 8.92
C HIS A 124 -10.16 8.66 9.93
N PRO A 125 -11.18 8.48 10.78
CA PRO A 125 -11.29 7.30 11.63
C PRO A 125 -11.42 6.02 10.79
N ALA A 126 -11.23 4.86 11.42
CA ALA A 126 -11.39 3.56 10.79
C ALA A 126 -12.68 3.48 9.96
N CYS A 127 -12.60 2.83 8.79
CA CYS A 127 -13.75 2.56 7.95
C CYS A 127 -14.57 1.47 8.64
N THR A 128 -15.52 1.88 9.48
CA THR A 128 -16.52 0.97 10.05
C THR A 128 -17.29 0.34 8.89
N ARG A 129 -17.06 -0.95 8.66
CA ARG A 129 -17.98 -1.78 7.89
C ARG A 129 -19.17 -2.04 8.80
N GLU A 130 -20.19 -1.21 8.68
CA GLU A 130 -21.54 -1.58 9.11
C GLU A 130 -22.10 -2.68 8.19
#